data_AF-K9KBT2-F1
#
_entry.id   AF-K9KBT2-F1
#
_cell.length_a   1.000
_cell.length_b   1.000
_cell.length_c   1.000
_cell.angle_alpha   90.00
_cell.angle_beta   90.00
_cell.angle_gamma   90.00
#
_symmetry.space_group_name_H-M   'P 1'
#
loop_
_entity.id
_entity.type
_entity.pdbx_description
1 polymer ?
#
loop_
_entity_poly.entity_id
_entity_poly.type
_entity_poly.pdbx_seq_one_letter_code
_entity_poly.pdbx_strand_id
1 'polypeptide(L)'
;ERAGRHCGALRVLNSYWVGEDSTYKFFEVILIDPFHKAIRRNPDTQWITKPVHKHREMRGLTSAGRKSRGLGKGHKFHHTIGGSRRAAWRRRNTLQLHRYR
;
A
#
# COMPACT_ATOMS: atom_id res chain seq x y z
N GLU A 1 5.47 -8.25 3.35
CA GLU A 1 4.64 -8.48 4.57
C GLU A 1 5.40 -9.21 5.67
N ARG A 2 6.10 -10.33 5.39
CA ARG A 2 6.90 -11.09 6.37
C ARG A 2 7.80 -10.19 7.25
N ALA A 3 8.62 -9.34 6.62
CA ALA A 3 9.49 -8.40 7.32
C ALA A 3 8.73 -7.40 8.21
N GLY A 4 7.56 -6.90 7.78
CA GLY A 4 6.76 -5.95 8.56
C GLY A 4 6.08 -6.57 9.78
N ARG A 5 5.78 -7.89 9.74
CA ARG A 5 5.29 -8.63 10.92
C ARG A 5 6.41 -8.88 11.92
N HIS A 6 7.59 -9.25 11.43
CA HIS A 6 8.76 -9.49 12.28
C HIS A 6 9.26 -8.19 12.94
N CYS A 7 9.34 -7.10 12.16
CA CYS A 7 9.79 -5.79 12.62
C CYS A 7 8.62 -4.82 12.85
N GLY A 8 7.67 -5.16 13.73
CA GLY A 8 6.41 -4.40 13.91
C GLY A 8 6.58 -2.94 14.35
N ALA A 9 7.68 -2.61 15.03
CA ALA A 9 8.00 -1.23 15.42
C ALA A 9 8.33 -0.34 14.20
N LEU A 10 8.91 -0.91 13.15
CA LEU A 10 9.39 -0.21 11.97
C LEU A 10 8.26 -0.02 10.93
N ARG A 11 8.54 0.74 9.88
CA ARG A 11 7.65 0.99 8.75
C ARG A 11 8.30 0.54 7.45
N VAL A 12 7.58 -0.26 6.66
CA VAL A 12 8.05 -0.67 5.34
C VAL A 12 7.96 0.50 4.37
N LEU A 13 9.11 0.89 3.80
CA LEU A 13 9.19 1.86 2.72
C LEU A 13 8.93 1.17 1.38
N ASN A 14 9.84 0.28 0.99
CA ASN A 14 9.77 -0.46 -0.27
C ASN A 14 10.61 -1.75 -0.20
N SER A 15 10.69 -2.48 -1.30
CA SER A 15 11.51 -3.68 -1.45
C SER A 15 11.96 -3.87 -2.88
N TYR A 16 13.07 -4.57 -3.10
CA TYR A 16 13.58 -4.93 -4.42
C TYR A 16 14.06 -6.38 -4.45
N TRP A 17 14.06 -6.95 -5.66
CA TRP A 17 14.57 -8.29 -5.93
C TRP A 17 16.09 -8.28 -5.92
N VAL A 18 16.67 -9.33 -5.33
CA VAL A 18 18.13 -9.49 -5.23
C VAL A 18 18.61 -10.69 -6.03
N GLY A 19 17.83 -11.78 -5.99
CA GLY A 19 18.20 -13.04 -6.61
C GLY A 19 17.06 -14.04 -6.51
N GLU A 20 17.17 -15.13 -7.25
CA GLU A 20 16.31 -16.30 -7.10
C GLU A 20 17.10 -17.58 -7.37
N ASP A 21 16.69 -18.65 -6.71
CA ASP A 21 17.12 -20.01 -7.00
C ASP A 21 15.89 -20.84 -7.45
N SER A 22 16.04 -22.15 -7.58
CA SER A 22 14.95 -23.04 -8.02
C SER A 22 13.77 -23.10 -7.04
N THR A 23 14.00 -22.77 -5.76
CA THR A 23 13.06 -22.97 -4.66
C THR A 23 12.61 -21.65 -4.02
N TYR A 24 13.44 -20.61 -4.06
CA TYR A 24 13.29 -19.37 -3.32
C TYR A 24 13.52 -18.13 -4.19
N LYS A 25 12.88 -17.04 -3.77
CA LYS A 25 13.13 -15.70 -4.30
C LYS A 25 13.54 -14.79 -3.16
N PHE A 26 14.66 -14.09 -3.35
CA PHE A 26 15.28 -13.24 -2.35
C PHE A 26 14.97 -11.77 -2.64
N PHE A 27 14.60 -11.07 -1.57
CA PHE A 27 14.25 -9.65 -1.63
C PHE A 27 14.87 -8.93 -0.45
N GLU A 28 15.39 -7.73 -0.72
CA GLU A 28 15.76 -6.78 0.32
C GLU A 28 14.59 -5.83 0.58
N VAL A 29 14.31 -5.59 1.86
CA VAL A 29 13.18 -4.77 2.32
C VAL A 29 13.73 -3.58 3.09
N ILE A 30 13.40 -2.38 2.61
CA ILE A 30 13.81 -1.12 3.23
C ILE A 30 12.82 -0.77 4.33
N LEU A 31 13.32 -0.68 5.56
CA LEU A 31 12.55 -0.35 6.76
C LEU A 31 12.99 1.00 7.33
N ILE A 32 12.05 1.74 7.91
CA ILE A 32 12.27 3.04 8.56
C ILE A 32 11.80 2.98 10.01
N ASP A 33 12.61 3.50 10.92
CA ASP A 33 12.21 3.74 12.31
C ASP A 33 11.46 5.08 12.44
N PRO A 34 10.16 5.08 12.80
CA PRO A 34 9.38 6.32 12.97
C PRO A 34 9.71 7.11 14.23
N PHE A 35 10.42 6.53 15.20
CA PHE A 35 10.81 7.17 16.46
C PHE A 35 12.19 7.83 16.39
N HIS A 36 12.99 7.48 15.38
CA HIS A 36 14.32 8.05 15.20
C HIS A 36 14.25 9.55 14.81
N LYS A 37 15.00 10.40 15.54
CA LYS A 37 14.95 11.87 15.38
C LYS A 37 15.35 12.32 13.97
N ALA A 38 16.31 11.66 13.32
CA ALA A 38 16.74 12.04 11.97
C ALA A 38 15.60 11.89 10.94
N ILE A 39 14.78 10.84 11.07
CA ILE A 39 13.62 10.60 10.19
C ILE A 39 12.50 11.60 10.48
N ARG A 40 12.28 11.91 11.76
CA ARG A 40 11.20 12.82 12.19
C ARG A 40 11.47 14.29 11.86
N ARG A 41 12.74 14.69 11.80
CA ARG A 41 13.16 16.06 11.48
C ARG A 41 13.37 16.29 9.99
N ASN A 42 13.63 15.24 9.22
CA ASN A 42 13.80 15.34 7.78
C ASN A 42 12.42 15.45 7.08
N PRO A 43 12.11 16.58 6.41
CA PRO A 43 10.82 16.79 5.76
C PRO A 43 10.51 15.78 4.64
N ASP A 44 11.54 15.24 3.96
CA ASP A 44 11.37 14.30 2.85
C ASP A 44 10.89 12.92 3.31
N THR A 45 11.27 12.52 4.52
CA THR A 45 10.93 11.20 5.07
C THR A 45 9.87 11.26 6.16
N GLN A 46 9.68 12.40 6.82
CA GLN A 46 8.81 12.55 7.99
C GLN A 46 7.37 12.10 7.72
N TRP A 47 6.88 12.19 6.47
CA TRP A 47 5.53 11.75 6.12
C TRP A 47 5.24 10.33 6.60
N ILE A 48 6.18 9.38 6.50
CA ILE A 48 5.97 7.96 6.85
C ILE A 48 5.75 7.74 8.36
N THR A 49 6.13 8.72 9.19
CA THR A 49 6.00 8.63 10.66
C THR A 49 4.58 8.88 11.14
N LYS A 50 3.70 9.44 10.29
CA LYS A 50 2.30 9.70 10.64
C LYS A 50 1.54 8.39 10.90
N PRO A 51 0.57 8.38 11.83
CA PRO A 51 -0.14 7.15 12.23
C PRO A 51 -0.90 6.48 11.07
N VAL A 52 -1.34 7.24 10.06
CA VAL A 52 -2.00 6.72 8.85
C VAL A 52 -1.13 5.79 8.00
N HIS A 53 0.19 5.80 8.24
CA HIS A 53 1.17 4.95 7.55
C HIS A 53 1.61 3.73 8.36
N LYS A 54 0.92 3.37 9.45
CA LYS A 54 1.10 2.06 10.11
C LYS A 54 0.74 0.91 9.16
N HIS A 55 1.54 -0.15 9.16
CA HIS A 55 1.30 -1.38 8.38
C HIS A 55 0.83 -1.15 6.93
N ARG A 56 1.60 -0.38 6.16
CA ARG A 56 1.32 -0.03 4.76
C ARG A 56 1.38 -1.25 3.86
N GLU A 57 2.31 -2.14 4.19
CA GLU A 57 2.56 -3.42 3.52
C GLU A 57 1.34 -4.33 3.58
N MET A 58 0.66 -4.42 4.72
CA MET A 58 -0.53 -5.26 4.90
C MET A 58 -1.79 -4.68 4.22
N ARG A 59 -1.75 -3.39 3.86
CA ARG A 59 -2.84 -2.69 3.18
C ARG A 59 -2.61 -2.54 1.67
N GLY A 60 -1.52 -3.10 1.15
CA GLY A 60 -1.16 -2.99 -0.26
C GLY A 60 -0.87 -1.54 -0.69
N LEU A 61 -0.23 -0.75 0.18
CA LEU A 61 0.15 0.64 -0.09
C LEU A 61 1.64 0.81 -0.45
N THR A 62 2.43 -0.27 -0.40
CA THR A 62 3.79 -0.32 -0.97
C THR A 62 3.73 -0.40 -2.50
N SER A 63 4.85 -0.20 -3.20
CA SER A 63 4.89 -0.29 -4.67
C SER A 63 4.41 -1.66 -5.17
N ALA A 64 4.96 -2.74 -4.61
CA ALA A 64 4.54 -4.11 -4.91
C ALA A 64 3.05 -4.36 -4.62
N GLY A 65 2.57 -3.90 -3.46
CA GLY A 65 1.16 -4.05 -3.09
C GLY A 65 0.19 -3.24 -3.96
N ARG A 66 0.61 -2.06 -4.45
CA ARG A 66 -0.19 -1.27 -5.39
C ARG A 66 -0.31 -1.94 -6.76
N LYS A 67 0.76 -2.61 -7.23
CA LYS A 67 0.77 -3.30 -8.53
C LYS A 67 -0.28 -4.42 -8.59
N SER A 68 -0.43 -5.21 -7.52
CA SER A 68 -1.43 -6.28 -7.45
C SER A 68 -2.88 -5.78 -7.41
N ARG A 69 -3.11 -4.54 -6.94
CA ARG A 69 -4.45 -3.95 -6.82
C ARG A 69 -5.09 -3.55 -8.15
N GLY A 70 -4.33 -3.49 -9.26
CA GLY A 70 -4.84 -3.08 -10.56
C GLY A 70 -5.37 -1.64 -10.57
N LEU A 71 -4.68 -0.73 -9.88
CA LEU A 71 -4.99 0.70 -9.89
C LEU A 71 -4.34 1.36 -11.12
N GLY A 72 -5.06 2.27 -11.78
CA GLY A 72 -4.54 3.01 -12.93
C GLY A 72 -5.57 3.97 -13.50
N LYS A 73 -5.28 4.50 -14.69
CA LYS A 73 -6.14 5.45 -15.41
C LYS A 73 -6.46 4.91 -16.81
N GLY A 74 -7.68 5.19 -17.30
CA GLY A 74 -8.15 4.78 -18.62
C GLY A 74 -9.07 3.56 -18.62
N HIS A 75 -9.57 3.19 -19.81
CA HIS A 75 -10.60 2.16 -20.01
C HIS A 75 -10.21 0.79 -19.42
N LYS A 76 -8.92 0.45 -19.40
CA LYS A 76 -8.39 -0.80 -18.84
C LYS A 76 -8.54 -0.91 -17.32
N PHE A 77 -8.82 0.19 -16.60
CA PHE A 77 -8.89 0.22 -15.13
C PHE A 77 -10.31 0.44 -14.59
N HIS A 78 -11.33 0.13 -15.39
CA HIS A 78 -12.74 0.33 -15.02
C HIS A 78 -13.18 -0.46 -13.77
N HIS A 79 -12.47 -1.54 -13.41
CA HIS A 79 -12.76 -2.31 -12.19
C HIS A 79 -12.35 -1.61 -10.89
N THR A 80 -11.57 -0.53 -10.93
CA THR A 80 -11.06 0.15 -9.73
C THR A 80 -11.45 1.63 -9.64
N ILE A 81 -12.42 2.07 -10.45
CA ILE A 81 -13.00 3.42 -10.38
C ILE A 81 -13.60 3.63 -8.98
N GLY A 82 -13.10 4.64 -8.27
CA GLY A 82 -13.43 4.89 -6.85
C GLY A 82 -12.39 4.35 -5.86
N GLY A 83 -11.22 3.91 -6.33
CA GLY A 83 -10.02 3.63 -5.50
C GLY A 83 -9.80 2.16 -5.12
N SER A 84 -10.80 1.29 -5.26
CA SER A 84 -10.66 -0.16 -5.08
C SER A 84 -11.73 -0.93 -5.84
N ARG A 85 -11.50 -2.24 -6.07
CA ARG A 85 -12.49 -3.12 -6.70
C ARG A 85 -13.80 -3.18 -5.91
N ARG A 86 -13.72 -3.28 -4.58
CA ARG A 86 -14.89 -3.31 -3.70
C ARG A 86 -15.66 -1.99 -3.72
N ALA A 87 -14.97 -0.85 -3.75
CA ALA A 87 -15.61 0.46 -3.88
C ALA A 87 -16.36 0.58 -5.23
N ALA A 88 -15.73 0.14 -6.33
CA ALA A 88 -16.35 0.14 -7.65
C ALA A 88 -17.60 -0.77 -7.69
N TRP A 89 -17.52 -1.97 -7.11
CA TRP A 89 -18.65 -2.89 -7.03
C TRP A 89 -19.78 -2.32 -6.19
N ARG A 90 -19.50 -1.81 -4.98
CA ARG A 90 -20.52 -1.22 -4.10
C ARG A 90 -21.27 -0.09 -4.81
N ARG A 91 -20.56 0.82 -5.46
CA ARG A 91 -21.17 1.93 -6.21
C ARG A 91 -22.14 1.44 -7.32
N ARG A 92 -21.79 0.37 -8.03
CA ARG A 92 -22.63 -0.19 -9.11
C ARG A 92 -23.84 -0.96 -8.61
N ASN A 93 -23.78 -1.50 -7.40
CA ASN A 93 -24.83 -2.34 -6.82
C ASN A 93 -25.67 -1.62 -5.75
N THR A 94 -25.42 -0.32 -5.53
CA THR A 94 -26.22 0.49 -4.60
C THR A 94 -27.32 1.20 -5.37
N LEU A 95 -28.58 0.82 -5.13
CA LEU A 95 -29.74 1.52 -5.66
C LEU A 95 -29.78 2.95 -5.13
N GLN A 96 -29.83 3.94 -6.03
CA GLN A 96 -29.97 5.35 -5.66
C GLN A 96 -31.46 5.70 -5.58
N LEU A 97 -31.94 6.07 -4.39
CA LEU A 97 -33.32 6.50 -4.16
C LEU A 97 -33.31 7.98 -3.80
N HIS A 98 -33.63 8.83 -4.79
CA HIS A 98 -33.75 10.27 -4.58
C HIS A 98 -35.10 10.61 -3.94
N ARG A 99 -35.13 11.67 -3.12
CA ARG A 99 -36.35 12.12 -2.40
C ARG A 99 -37.50 12.43 -3.37
N TYR A 100 -37.18 13.04 -4.49
CA TYR A 100 -38.10 13.30 -5.60
C TYR A 100 -37.58 12.53 -6.81
N ARG A 101 -38.49 11.87 -7.52
CA ARG A 101 -38.20 11.16 -8.77
C ARG A 101 -38.57 12.04 -9.94
#